data_AF-A0A962W087-F1
#
_entry.id   AF-A0A962W087-F1
#
_cell.length_a   1.000
_cell.length_b   1.000
_cell.length_c   1.000
_cell.angle_alpha   90.00
_cell.angle_beta   90.00
_cell.angle_gamma   90.00
#
_symmetry.space_group_name_H-M   'P 1'
#
loop_
_entity.id
_entity.type
_entity.pdbx_description
1 polymer ?
#
loop_
_entity_poly.entity_id
_entity_poly.type
_entity_poly.pdbx_seq_one_letter_code
_entity_poly.pdbx_strand_id
1 'polypeptide(L)' 'MMTDFFLKLRQAGLPVTLTEFLTLLEALSQRVTAHDIDEFYYLARATLVKDERHYDRFDQVFGSHFKGLATL' A
#
# COMPACT_ATOMS: atom_id res chain seq x y z
N MET A 1 -5.36 -8.15 6.49
CA MET A 1 -3.91 -8.31 6.77
C MET A 1 -3.09 -7.74 5.61
N MET A 2 -1.78 -7.46 5.77
CA MET A 2 -0.94 -6.87 4.70
C MET A 2 -0.87 -7.73 3.43
N THR A 3 -0.86 -9.05 3.58
CA THR A 3 -0.88 -9.98 2.44
C THR A 3 -2.18 -9.85 1.63
N ASP A 4 -3.32 -9.62 2.28
CA ASP A 4 -4.60 -9.38 1.60
C ASP A 4 -4.59 -8.06 0.83
N PHE A 5 -3.94 -7.04 1.38
CA PHE A 5 -3.75 -5.76 0.69
C PHE A 5 -2.92 -5.96 -0.60
N PHE A 6 -1.78 -6.64 -0.50
CA PHE A 6 -0.94 -6.98 -1.65
C PHE A 6 -1.70 -7.79 -2.72
N LEU A 7 -2.47 -8.80 -2.31
CA LEU A 7 -3.27 -9.60 -3.24
C LEU A 7 -4.37 -8.78 -3.92
N LYS A 8 -5.06 -7.89 -3.19
CA LYS A 8 -6.07 -6.99 -3.76
C LYS A 8 -5.48 -6.04 -4.80
N LEU A 9 -4.26 -5.54 -4.58
CA LEU A 9 -3.57 -4.71 -5.58
C LEU A 9 -3.31 -5.49 -6.88
N ARG A 10 -2.84 -6.74 -6.77
CA ARG A 10 -2.65 -7.61 -7.95
C ARG A 10 -3.97 -7.92 -8.66
N GLN A 11 -5.04 -8.19 -7.91
CA GLN A 11 -6.37 -8.42 -8.45
C GLN A 11 -6.94 -7.19 -9.17
N ALA A 12 -6.61 -5.99 -8.70
CA ALA A 12 -6.96 -4.73 -9.35
C ALA A 12 -6.08 -4.41 -10.58
N GLY A 13 -5.16 -5.29 -10.96
CA GLY A 13 -4.31 -5.13 -12.14
C GLY A 13 -3.14 -4.16 -11.94
N LEU A 14 -2.70 -3.92 -10.70
CA LEU A 14 -1.42 -3.26 -10.46
C LEU A 14 -0.28 -4.27 -10.61
N PRO A 15 0.80 -3.93 -11.34
CA PRO A 15 1.96 -4.80 -11.55
C PRO A 15 2.90 -4.82 -10.33
N VAL A 16 2.35 -4.96 -9.12
CA VAL A 16 3.15 -5.03 -7.89
C VAL A 16 3.95 -6.33 -7.83
N THR A 17 5.21 -6.20 -7.45
CA THR A 17 6.16 -7.32 -7.34
C THR A 17 6.38 -7.71 -5.88
N LEU A 18 6.89 -8.92 -5.67
CA LEU A 18 7.25 -9.37 -4.33
C LEU A 18 8.35 -8.50 -3.71
N THR A 19 9.33 -8.09 -4.53
CA THR A 19 10.43 -7.24 -4.06
C THR A 19 9.92 -5.91 -3.52
N GLU A 20 9.01 -5.25 -4.23
CA GLU A 20 8.40 -3.98 -3.77
C GLU A 20 7.61 -4.17 -2.46
N PHE A 21 6.91 -5.29 -2.34
CA PHE A 21 6.19 -5.62 -1.11
C PHE A 21 7.15 -5.87 0.06
N LEU A 22 8.26 -6.58 -0.16
CA LEU A 22 9.30 -6.77 0.85
C LEU A 22 9.96 -5.45 1.24
N THR A 23 10.19 -4.53 0.30
CA THR A 23 10.70 -3.18 0.57
C THR A 23 9.75 -2.38 1.47
N LEU A 24 8.43 -2.46 1.23
CA LEU A 24 7.44 -1.85 2.12
C LEU A 24 7.55 -2.41 3.55
N LEU A 25 7.60 -3.73 3.69
CA LEU A 25 7.69 -4.38 5.01
C LEU A 25 8.99 -4.03 5.74
N GLU A 26 10.11 -3.95 5.01
CA GLU A 26 11.39 -3.52 5.57
C GLU A 26 11.33 -2.08 6.08
N ALA A 27 10.76 -1.16 5.30
CA ALA A 27 10.60 0.24 5.70
C ALA A 27 9.73 0.40 6.96
N LEU A 28 8.66 -0.39 7.08
CA LEU A 28 7.83 -0.44 8.28
C LEU A 28 8.59 -1.00 9.48
N SER A 29 9.37 -2.07 9.29
CA SER A 29 10.21 -2.66 10.34
C SER A 29 11.25 -1.69 10.88
N GLN A 30 11.83 -0.88 9.99
CA GLN A 30 12.79 0.17 10.33
C GLN A 30 12.13 1.45 10.89
N ARG A 31 10.79 1.50 10.98
CA ARG A 31 10.02 2.68 11.42
C ARG A 31 10.38 3.94 10.63
N VAL A 32 10.65 3.81 9.33
CA VAL A 32 10.97 4.93 8.44
C VAL A 32 9.83 5.95 8.44
N THR A 33 8.58 5.44 8.44
CA THR A 33 7.31 6.16 8.59
C THR A 33 6.22 5.17 9.07
N ALA A 34 5.01 5.66 9.35
CA ALA A 34 3.76 4.94 9.72
C ALA A 34 3.33 5.10 11.20
N HIS A 35 3.39 6.33 11.71
CA HIS A 35 2.71 6.71 12.97
C HIS A 35 1.19 6.85 12.79
N ASP A 36 0.72 7.05 11.56
CA ASP A 36 -0.69 7.11 11.18
C ASP A 36 -0.96 6.52 9.78
N ILE A 37 -2.23 6.52 9.38
CA ILE A 37 -2.70 5.96 8.10
C ILE A 37 -2.23 6.77 6.88
N ASP A 38 -2.02 8.08 7.05
CA ASP A 38 -1.64 8.98 5.96
C ASP A 38 -0.16 8.79 5.61
N GLU A 39 0.70 8.70 6.62
CA GLU A 39 2.10 8.32 6.46
C GLU A 39 2.24 6.94 5.80
N PHE A 40 1.41 5.98 6.24
CA PHE A 40 1.37 4.65 5.64
C PHE A 40 0.94 4.69 4.17
N TYR A 41 -0.06 5.51 3.83
CA TYR A 41 -0.52 5.70 2.45
C TYR A 41 0.61 6.14 1.53
N TYR A 42 1.37 7.18 1.92
CA TYR A 42 2.46 7.69 1.11
C TYR A 42 3.61 6.67 1.00
N LEU A 43 3.96 6.00 2.10
CA LEU A 43 4.99 4.95 2.07
C LEU A 43 4.59 3.78 1.15
N ALA A 44 3.36 3.29 1.29
CA ALA A 44 2.85 2.20 0.48
C ALA A 44 2.80 2.57 -1.01
N ARG A 45 2.36 3.79 -1.34
CA ARG A 45 2.33 4.27 -2.73
C ARG A 45 3.74 4.39 -3.31
N ALA A 46 4.69 4.96 -2.57
CA ALA A 46 6.07 5.12 -3.02
C ALA A 46 6.79 3.78 -3.24
N THR A 47 6.54 2.80 -2.37
CA THR A 47 7.17 1.48 -2.45
C THR A 47 6.51 0.57 -3.47
N LEU A 48 5.19 0.62 -3.65
CA LEU A 48 4.44 -0.34 -4.48
C LEU A 48 4.08 0.17 -5.88
N VAL A 49 4.09 1.48 -6.13
CA VAL A 49 3.65 2.04 -7.41
C VAL A 49 4.79 2.77 -8.12
N LYS A 50 5.27 2.20 -9.23
CA LYS A 50 6.40 2.73 -10.02
C LYS A 50 5.99 3.58 -11.21
N ASP A 51 4.70 3.59 -11.51
CA ASP A 51 4.13 4.27 -12.66
C ASP A 51 2.86 4.99 -12.22
N GLU A 52 2.80 6.28 -12.48
CA GLU A 52 1.68 7.14 -12.10
C GLU A 52 0.34 6.70 -12.71
N ARG A 53 0.37 5.97 -13.82
CA ARG A 53 -0.84 5.43 -14.47
C ARG A 53 -1.58 4.41 -13.59
N HIS A 54 -0.98 3.97 -12.49
CA HIS A 54 -1.58 3.04 -11.53
C HIS A 54 -2.07 3.71 -10.24
N TYR A 55 -1.92 5.04 -10.11
CA TYR A 55 -2.33 5.77 -8.91
C TYR A 55 -3.81 5.63 -8.60
N ASP A 56 -4.70 5.82 -9.59
CA ASP A 56 -6.15 5.71 -9.35
C ASP A 56 -6.57 4.33 -8.82
N ARG A 57 -5.95 3.27 -9.36
CA ARG A 57 -6.25 1.89 -8.92
C ARG A 57 -5.70 1.63 -7.52
N PHE A 58 -4.50 2.14 -7.23
CA PHE A 58 -3.93 2.07 -5.90
C PHE A 58 -4.85 2.75 -4.89
N ASP A 59 -5.29 3.97 -5.18
CA ASP A 59 -6.13 4.79 -4.29
C ASP A 59 -7.48 4.10 -4.02
N GLN A 60 -8.09 3.51 -5.06
CA GLN A 60 -9.32 2.74 -4.91
C GLN A 60 -9.14 1.52 -4.00
N VAL A 61 -8.09 0.73 -4.21
CA VAL A 61 -7.81 -0.46 -3.40
C VAL A 61 -7.44 -0.07 -1.98
N PHE A 62 -6.56 0.91 -1.79
CA PHE A 62 -6.16 1.42 -0.49
C PHE A 62 -7.35 1.95 0.28
N GLY A 63 -8.14 2.83 -0.33
CA GLY A 63 -9.37 3.36 0.25
C GLY A 63 -10.33 2.24 0.65
N SER A 64 -10.59 1.26 -0.24
CA SER A 64 -11.50 0.15 0.11
C SER A 64 -10.96 -0.78 1.20
N HIS A 65 -9.64 -0.94 1.30
CA HIS A 65 -9.02 -1.80 2.31
C HIS A 65 -8.96 -1.15 3.69
N PHE A 66 -8.75 0.17 3.75
CA PHE A 66 -8.48 0.90 4.99
C PHE A 66 -9.61 1.87 5.42
N LYS A 67 -10.68 2.05 4.61
CA LYS A 67 -11.86 2.88 4.94
C LYS A 67 -12.56 2.55 6.27
N GLY A 68 -12.29 1.39 6.88
CA GLY A 68 -12.84 1.00 8.18
C GLY A 68 -11.98 1.36 9.40
N LEU A 69 -10.76 1.88 9.21
CA LEU A 69 -9.84 2.20 10.31
C LEU A 69 -9.98 3.64 10.83
N ALA A 70 -10.62 4.54 10.09
CA ALA A 70 -10.83 5.93 10.50
C ALA A 70 -12.06 6.15 11.40
N THR A 71 -12.74 5.09 11.85
CA THR A 71 -14.00 5.16 12.63
C THR A 71 -13.92 4.45 13.98
N LEU A 72 -12.72 4.18 14.50
CA LEU A 72 -12.49 3.64 15.85
C LEU A 72 -11.59 4.58 16.64
#